data_AF-L0RXE1-F1
#
_entry.id   AF-L0RXE1-F1
#
_cell.length_a   1.000
_cell.length_b   1.000
_cell.length_c   1.000
_cell.angle_alpha   90.00
_cell.angle_beta   90.00
_cell.angle_gamma   90.00
#
_symmetry.space_group_name_H-M   'P 1'
#
loop_
_entity.id
_entity.type
_entity.pdbx_description
1 polymer ?
#
loop_
_entity_poly.entity_id
_entity_poly.type
_entity_poly.pdbx_seq_one_letter_code
_entity_poly.pdbx_strand_id
1 'polypeptide(L)'
;MVRREFPKGTNFNKISEKEIYDLQKTINNMPRKIHNYFSADELFFNLNYRDEPWKEIPKEEPLYIYNQKKRTSNTSRNLFFKKIK
;
A
#
# COMPACT_ATOMS: atom_id res chain seq x y z
N MET A 1 3.81 -11.77 11.74
CA MET A 1 5.05 -12.44 11.31
C MET A 1 6.26 -11.60 11.64
N VAL A 2 6.38 -10.38 11.10
CA VAL A 2 7.43 -9.42 11.53
C VAL A 2 7.49 -9.28 13.05
N ARG A 3 6.32 -9.16 13.70
CA ARG A 3 6.22 -9.06 15.17
C ARG A 3 6.64 -10.31 15.97
N ARG A 4 6.84 -11.46 15.31
CA ARG A 4 7.34 -12.69 15.95
C ARG A 4 8.86 -12.63 16.09
N GLU A 5 9.54 -12.09 15.08
CA GLU A 5 10.99 -11.84 15.10
C GLU A 5 11.35 -10.53 15.81
N PHE A 6 10.57 -9.48 15.57
CA PHE A 6 10.81 -8.12 16.10
C PHE A 6 9.62 -7.65 16.96
N PRO A 7 9.66 -7.87 18.28
CA PRO A 7 8.58 -7.46 19.18
C PRO A 7 8.34 -5.95 19.19
N LYS A 8 7.33 -5.50 19.92
CA LYS A 8 7.09 -4.05 20.07
C LYS A 8 8.23 -3.39 20.84
N GLY A 9 8.64 -2.20 20.40
CA GLY A 9 9.75 -1.46 21.00
C GLY A 9 11.14 -1.77 20.42
N THR A 10 11.26 -2.73 19.49
CA THR A 10 12.53 -2.99 18.80
C THR A 10 12.96 -1.79 17.95
N ASN A 11 14.22 -1.36 18.11
CA ASN A 11 14.82 -0.28 17.34
C ASN A 11 15.52 -0.85 16.09
N PHE A 12 14.98 -0.57 14.91
CA PHE A 12 15.51 -1.06 13.63
C PHE A 12 16.88 -0.49 13.26
N ASN A 13 17.30 0.64 13.84
CA ASN A 13 18.64 1.19 13.61
C ASN A 13 19.75 0.33 14.23
N LYS A 14 19.40 -0.60 15.12
CA LYS A 14 20.33 -1.53 15.77
C LYS A 14 20.35 -2.92 15.11
N ILE A 15 19.48 -3.14 14.13
CA ILE A 15 19.34 -4.41 13.42
C ILE A 15 20.21 -4.35 12.17
N SER A 16 20.86 -5.46 11.82
CA SER A 16 21.66 -5.50 10.60
C SER A 16 20.76 -5.53 9.36
N GLU A 17 21.23 -4.92 8.28
CA GLU A 17 20.53 -4.97 6.99
C GLU A 17 20.30 -6.40 6.51
N LYS A 18 21.25 -7.31 6.82
CA LYS A 18 21.14 -8.73 6.50
C LYS A 18 19.94 -9.39 7.19
N GLU A 19 19.73 -9.15 8.47
CA GLU A 19 18.59 -9.71 9.21
C GLU A 19 17.26 -9.19 8.66
N ILE A 20 17.21 -7.91 8.29
CA ILE A 20 16.04 -7.31 7.64
C ILE A 20 15.77 -7.98 6.30
N TYR A 21 16.82 -8.18 5.49
CA TYR A 21 16.72 -8.84 4.20
C TYR A 21 16.26 -10.31 4.31
N ASP A 22 16.83 -11.06 5.25
CA ASP A 22 16.46 -12.46 5.48
C ASP A 22 14.99 -12.59 5.91
N LEU A 23 14.51 -11.66 6.74
CA LEU A 23 13.09 -11.58 7.11
C LEU A 23 12.21 -11.24 5.90
N GLN A 24 12.58 -10.24 5.10
CA GLN A 24 11.85 -9.85 3.89
C GLN A 24 11.73 -11.02 2.92
N LYS A 25 12.84 -11.71 2.66
CA LYS A 25 12.88 -12.89 1.80
C LYS A 25 11.94 -13.98 2.30
N THR A 26 11.93 -14.25 3.61
CA THR A 26 11.04 -15.23 4.22
C THR A 26 9.57 -14.86 4.06
N ILE A 27 9.23 -13.58 4.28
CA ILE A 27 7.84 -13.08 4.19
C ILE A 27 7.32 -13.10 2.75
N ASN A 28 8.16 -12.76 1.78
CA ASN A 28 7.79 -12.65 0.38
C ASN A 28 7.66 -14.02 -0.29
N ASN A 29 8.54 -14.97 0.06
CA ASN A 29 8.50 -16.34 -0.45
C ASN A 29 7.46 -17.24 0.25
N MET A 30 6.75 -16.72 1.25
CA MET A 30 5.76 -17.52 1.96
C MET A 30 4.48 -17.72 1.11
N PRO A 31 4.02 -18.98 0.90
CA PRO A 31 2.76 -19.24 0.23
C PRO A 31 1.59 -18.73 1.07
N ARG A 32 0.66 -17.99 0.47
CA ARG A 32 -0.50 -17.40 1.16
C ARG A 32 -1.79 -17.92 0.57
N LYS A 33 -2.69 -18.42 1.43
CA LYS A 33 -4.02 -18.88 1.00
C LYS A 33 -4.80 -17.81 0.23
N ILE A 34 -4.68 -16.54 0.62
CA ILE A 34 -5.32 -15.41 -0.07
C ILE A 34 -4.82 -15.20 -1.51
N HIS A 35 -3.62 -15.69 -1.83
CA HIS A 35 -3.04 -15.67 -3.16
C HIS A 35 -3.15 -17.05 -3.83
N ASN A 36 -4.16 -17.86 -3.48
CA ASN A 36 -4.28 -19.24 -3.96
C ASN A 36 -3.01 -20.08 -3.74
N TYR A 37 -2.36 -19.88 -2.59
CA TYR A 37 -1.11 -20.53 -2.19
C TYR A 37 0.15 -20.11 -2.96
N PHE A 38 0.07 -19.11 -3.84
CA PHE A 38 1.27 -18.46 -4.37
C PHE A 38 1.94 -17.59 -3.31
N SER A 39 3.25 -17.40 -3.47
CA SER A 39 4.01 -16.43 -2.70
C SER A 39 3.73 -15.01 -3.18
N ALA A 40 4.05 -14.00 -2.37
CA ALA A 40 3.90 -12.61 -2.80
C ALA A 40 4.90 -12.29 -3.93
N ASP A 41 6.09 -12.89 -3.87
CA ASP A 41 7.14 -12.70 -4.87
C ASP A 41 6.77 -13.31 -6.23
N GLU A 42 6.22 -14.52 -6.23
CA GLU A 42 5.71 -15.19 -7.43
C GLU A 42 4.59 -14.38 -8.08
N LEU A 43 3.64 -13.89 -7.27
CA LEU A 43 2.54 -13.09 -7.77
C LEU A 43 3.04 -11.75 -8.35
N PHE A 44 3.96 -11.09 -7.66
CA PHE A 44 4.58 -9.86 -8.14
C PHE A 44 5.31 -10.08 -9.47
N PHE A 45 6.07 -11.16 -9.59
CA PHE A 45 6.75 -11.51 -10.83
C PHE A 45 5.77 -11.79 -11.97
N ASN A 46 4.76 -12.62 -11.73
CA ASN A 46 3.76 -12.96 -12.74
C ASN A 46 3.01 -11.73 -13.24
N LEU A 47 2.57 -10.86 -12.32
CA LEU A 47 1.88 -9.62 -12.68
C LEU A 47 2.80 -8.71 -13.49
N ASN A 48 4.03 -8.44 -13.05
CA ASN A 48 4.88 -7.44 -13.71
C ASN A 48 5.56 -7.89 -15.01
N TYR A 49 5.70 -9.20 -15.24
CA TYR A 49 6.48 -9.70 -16.38
C TYR A 49 5.74 -10.65 -17.30
N ARG A 50 4.71 -11.34 -16.81
CA ARG A 50 4.04 -12.41 -17.56
C ARG A 50 2.63 -12.00 -18.02
N ASP A 51 1.78 -11.63 -17.08
CA ASP A 51 0.34 -11.50 -17.31
C ASP A 51 -0.09 -10.04 -17.57
N GLU A 52 0.40 -9.09 -16.76
CA GLU A 52 0.04 -7.66 -16.85
C GLU A 52 1.29 -6.76 -16.75
N PRO A 53 2.21 -6.84 -17.72
CA PRO A 53 3.48 -6.15 -17.61
C PRO A 53 3.27 -4.65 -17.36
N TRP A 54 4.00 -4.14 -16.38
CA TRP A 54 3.83 -2.77 -15.93
C TRP A 54 4.02 -1.81 -17.11
N LYS A 55 3.02 -0.95 -17.34
CA LYS A 55 3.11 0.11 -18.35
C LYS A 55 3.79 1.31 -17.72
N GLU A 56 4.83 1.80 -18.38
CA GLU A 56 5.53 2.99 -17.90
C GLU A 56 4.56 4.17 -17.81
N ILE A 57 4.49 4.78 -16.63
CA ILE A 57 3.75 6.03 -16.47
C ILE A 57 4.49 7.07 -17.31
N PRO A 58 3.85 7.69 -18.31
CA PRO A 58 4.49 8.69 -19.13
C PRO A 58 5.01 9.82 -18.25
N LYS A 59 6.27 10.23 -18.46
CA LYS A 59 6.92 11.27 -17.65
C LYS A 59 6.19 12.61 -17.67
N GLU A 60 5.39 12.84 -18.71
CA GLU A 60 4.63 14.06 -18.96
C GLU A 60 3.26 14.07 -18.28
N GLU A 61 2.78 12.92 -17.78
CA GLU A 61 1.48 12.84 -17.11
C GLU A 61 1.55 13.40 -15.68
N PRO A 62 0.58 14.23 -15.27
CA PRO A 62 0.52 14.71 -13.89
C PRO A 62 0.22 13.54 -12.95
N LEU A 63 1.04 13.38 -11.90
CA LEU A 63 0.86 12.34 -10.86
C LEU A 63 -0.52 12.36 -10.19
N TYR A 64 -1.18 13.51 -10.21
CA TYR A 64 -2.51 13.71 -9.65
C TYR A 64 -3.28 14.76 -10.44
N ILE A 65 -4.48 14.39 -10.89
CA ILE A 65 -5.43 15.33 -11.48
C ILE A 65 -6.41 15.75 -10.40
N TYR A 66 -6.35 17.01 -9.99
CA TYR A 66 -7.36 17.55 -9.07
C TYR A 66 -8.71 17.59 -9.79
N ASN A 67 -9.66 16.78 -9.33
CA ASN A 67 -11.04 16.83 -9.82
C ASN A 67 -11.92 17.61 -8.82
N GLN A 68 -12.24 18.86 -9.15
CA GLN A 68 -13.22 19.67 -8.41
C GLN A 68 -14.61 19.05 -8.58
N LYS A 69 -14.95 18.06 -7.73
CA LYS A 69 -16.32 17.56 -7.66
C LYS A 69 -17.21 18.69 -7.17
N LYS A 70 -18.11 19.17 -8.02
CA LYS A 70 -19.19 20.09 -7.64
C LYS A 70 -20.19 19.37 -6.73
N ARG A 71 -19.81 19.12 -5.48
CA ARG A 71 -20.73 18.59 -4.47
C ARG A 71 -21.64 19.74 -4.05
N THR A 72 -22.94 19.54 -4.18
CA THR A 72 -23.90 20.49 -3.61
C THR A 72 -23.67 20.56 -2.10
N SER A 73 -23.54 21.78 -1.57
CA SER A 73 -23.33 21.94 -0.14
C SER A 73 -24.58 21.54 0.63
N ASN A 74 -24.43 20.75 1.69
CA ASN A 74 -25.53 20.41 2.58
C ASN A 74 -25.79 21.50 3.64
N THR A 75 -25.30 22.74 3.43
CA THR A 75 -25.49 23.88 4.34
C THR A 75 -26.96 24.07 4.73
N SER A 76 -27.89 23.79 3.81
CA SER A 76 -29.34 23.88 4.08
C SER A 76 -29.88 22.81 5.03
N ARG A 77 -29.22 21.66 5.19
CA ARG A 77 -29.61 20.62 6.17
C ARG A 77 -28.73 20.60 7.42
N ASN A 78 -27.57 21.25 7.39
CA ASN A 78 -26.66 21.27 8.52
C ASN A 78 -27.11 22.29 9.59
N LEU A 79 -27.46 21.79 10.78
CA LEU A 79 -27.93 22.59 11.92
C LEU A 79 -26.89 23.59 12.43
N PHE A 80 -25.59 23.32 12.29
CA PHE A 80 -24.52 24.22 12.70
C PHE A 80 -24.54 25.52 11.89
N PHE A 81 -24.64 25.42 10.56
CA PHE A 81 -24.69 26.59 9.68
C PHE A 81 -26.03 27.32 9.69
N LYS A 82 -27.12 26.66 10.15
CA LYS A 82 -28.41 27.33 10.40
C LYS A 82 -28.36 28.27 11.60
N LYS A 83 -27.53 27.97 12.60
CA LYS A 83 -27.46 28.74 13.87
C LYS A 83 -26.58 29.99 13.79
N ILE A 84 -25.75 30.09 12.76
CA ILE A 84 -24.78 31.20 12.58
C ILE A 84 -25.37 32.36 11.74
N LYS A 85 -26.53 32.15 11.10
CA LYS A 85 -27.33 33.21 10.48
C LYS A 85 -28.20 33.89 11.52
#